data_AF-A0A4Y8CWH6-F1
#
_entry.id   AF-A0A4Y8CWH6-F1
#
_cell.length_a   1.000
_cell.length_b   1.000
_cell.length_c   1.000
_cell.angle_alpha   90.00
_cell.angle_beta   90.00
_cell.angle_gamma   90.00
#
_symmetry.space_group_name_H-M   'P 1'
#
loop_
_entity.id
_entity.type
_entity.pdbx_description
1 polymer ?
#
loop_
_entity_poly.entity_id
_entity_poly.type
_entity_poly.pdbx_seq_one_letter_code
_entity_poly.pdbx_strand_id
1 'polypeptide(L)' 'MVLVHIVLFQFKPNTHKEQIDDGGFSHGFVFHFASSADRDYYVNGDPAHLEFKKKAGGIVQNVRVVDYEMGAF' A
#
# COMPACT_ATOMS: atom_id res chain seq x y z
N MET A 1 -8.78 -18.52 3.11
CA MET A 1 -7.60 -18.38 4.01
C MET A 1 -7.36 -16.89 4.18
N VAL A 2 -6.85 -16.43 5.33
CA VAL A 2 -6.61 -14.99 5.53
C VAL A 2 -5.46 -14.55 4.62
N LEU A 3 -5.73 -13.56 3.78
CA LEU A 3 -4.76 -12.92 2.91
C LEU A 3 -4.18 -11.70 3.64
N VAL A 4 -2.86 -11.63 3.76
CA VAL A 4 -2.16 -10.45 4.27
C VAL A 4 -1.69 -9.62 3.09
N HIS A 5 -2.10 -8.36 3.07
CA HIS A 5 -1.76 -7.40 2.03
C HIS A 5 -0.86 -6.31 2.65
N ILE A 6 0.40 -6.26 2.23
CA ILE A 6 1.39 -5.28 2.68
C ILE A 6 1.63 -4.26 1.57
N VAL A 7 1.59 -2.98 1.93
CA VAL A 7 1.88 -1.88 1.01
C VAL A 7 3.00 -1.03 1.58
N LEU A 8 4.07 -0.86 0.80
CA LEU A 8 5.21 -0.03 1.13
C LEU A 8 5.24 1.19 0.21
N PHE A 9 5.35 2.38 0.80
CA PHE A 9 5.43 3.65 0.09
C PHE A 9 6.80 4.30 0.25
N GLN A 10 7.33 4.77 -0.87
CA GLN A 10 8.40 5.74 -0.93
C GLN A 10 7.80 7.05 -1.43
N PHE A 11 7.99 8.14 -0.70
CA PHE A 11 7.50 9.46 -1.12
C PHE A 11 8.49 10.16 -2.06
N LYS A 12 7.97 11.11 -2.83
CA LYS A 12 8.80 11.94 -3.71
C LYS A 12 9.77 12.77 -2.86
N PRO A 13 11.01 12.99 -3.31
CA PRO A 13 12.02 13.75 -2.56
C PRO A 13 11.55 15.15 -2.11
N ASN A 14 10.69 15.78 -2.91
CA ASN A 14 10.16 17.13 -2.63
C ASN A 14 8.91 17.12 -1.72
N THR A 15 8.52 15.95 -1.19
CA THR A 15 7.42 15.81 -0.22
C THR A 15 7.97 16.09 1.17
N HIS A 16 7.90 17.33 1.64
CA HIS A 16 8.47 17.72 2.93
C HIS A 16 7.76 17.09 4.14
N LYS A 17 8.54 16.54 5.07
CA LYS A 17 8.34 16.73 6.52
C LYS A 17 9.68 16.94 7.28
N GLU A 18 10.71 17.35 6.54
CA GLU A 18 12.10 17.65 6.96
C GLU A 18 13.12 16.51 7.11
N GLN A 19 12.80 15.24 6.90
CA GLN A 19 13.82 14.24 6.52
C GLN A 19 13.14 12.91 6.14
N ILE A 20 12.85 12.75 4.84
CA ILE A 20 12.73 11.42 4.23
C ILE A 20 14.02 11.23 3.44
N ASP A 21 15.10 11.00 4.18
CA ASP A 21 16.40 10.50 3.75
C ASP A 21 16.63 9.32 4.70
N ASP A 22 16.84 8.07 4.29
CA ASP A 22 17.74 7.56 3.26
C ASP A 22 17.03 6.64 2.26
N GLY A 23 17.47 6.61 0.99
CA GLY A 23 16.80 5.97 -0.15
C GLY A 23 16.14 4.61 0.13
N GLY A 24 14.81 4.59 0.17
CA GLY A 24 14.02 3.37 0.38
C GLY A 24 12.53 3.64 0.59
N PHE A 25 11.76 2.58 0.88
CA PHE A 25 10.37 2.71 1.33
C PHE A 25 10.35 3.19 2.79
N SER A 26 9.63 4.27 3.07
CA SER A 26 9.59 4.91 4.40
C SER A 26 8.33 4.61 5.20
N HIS A 27 7.24 4.18 4.54
CA HIS A 27 5.97 3.89 5.18
C HIS A 27 5.46 2.52 4.77
N GLY A 28 4.99 1.74 5.74
CA GLY A 28 4.38 0.43 5.52
C GLY A 28 2.97 0.35 6.10
N PHE A 29 2.07 -0.29 5.38
CA PHE A 29 0.69 -0.57 5.78
C PHE A 29 0.44 -2.06 5.68
N VAL A 30 -0.27 -2.63 6.66
CA VAL A 30 -0.61 -4.05 6.71
C VAL A 30 -2.12 -4.18 6.84
N PHE A 31 -2.72 -4.96 5.94
CA PHE A 31 -4.14 -5.25 5.92
C PHE A 31 -4.36 -6.76 5.95
N HIS A 32 -5.44 -7.18 6.58
CA HIS A 32 -5.87 -8.57 6.60
C HIS A 32 -7.22 -8.67 5.91
N PHE A 33 -7.31 -9.53 4.91
CA PHE A 33 -8.55 -9.81 4.17
C PHE A 33 -8.99 -11.24 4.41
N ALA A 34 -10.30 -11.45 4.50
CA ALA A 34 -10.87 -12.79 4.67
C ALA A 34 -10.71 -13.64 3.38
N SER A 35 -10.60 -12.99 2.23
CA SER A 35 -10.41 -13.62 0.92
C SER A 35 -9.68 -12.69 -0.07
N SER A 36 -9.19 -13.26 -1.18
CA SER A 36 -8.66 -12.48 -2.30
C SER A 36 -9.71 -11.59 -2.95
N ALA A 37 -10.98 -12.03 -3.00
CA ALA A 37 -12.08 -11.24 -3.55
C ALA A 37 -12.33 -9.95 -2.74
N ASP A 38 -12.24 -10.02 -1.41
CA ASP A 38 -12.36 -8.84 -0.55
C ASP A 38 -11.21 -7.85 -0.79
N ARG A 39 -9.98 -8.37 -0.99
CA ARG A 39 -8.82 -7.55 -1.35
C ARG A 39 -8.99 -6.92 -2.72
N ASP A 40 -9.47 -7.68 -3.71
CA ASP A 40 -9.72 -7.19 -5.07
C ASP A 40 -10.77 -6.07 -5.08
N TYR A 41 -11.85 -6.24 -4.31
CA TYR A 41 -12.84 -5.19 -4.13
C TYR A 41 -12.24 -3.96 -3.45
N TYR A 42 -11.51 -4.11 -2.34
CA TYR A 42 -10.86 -2.97 -1.67
C TYR A 42 -9.92 -2.21 -2.60
N VAL A 43 -9.10 -2.92 -3.37
CA VAL A 43 -8.12 -2.28 -4.25
C VAL A 43 -8.79 -1.65 -5.49
N ASN A 44 -9.78 -2.30 -6.09
CA ASN A 44 -10.28 -1.92 -7.42
C ASN A 44 -11.71 -1.38 -7.45
N GLY A 45 -12.53 -1.74 -6.48
CA GLY A 45 -13.96 -1.43 -6.45
C GLY A 45 -14.37 -0.41 -5.38
N ASP A 46 -13.67 -0.34 -4.25
CA ASP A 46 -14.02 0.55 -3.15
C ASP A 46 -13.80 2.02 -3.53
N PRO A 47 -14.85 2.85 -3.61
CA PRO A 47 -14.73 4.27 -3.95
C PRO A 47 -13.76 5.02 -3.03
N ALA A 48 -13.73 4.70 -1.74
CA ALA A 48 -12.86 5.39 -0.79
C ALA A 48 -11.38 5.09 -1.06
N HIS A 49 -11.06 3.83 -1.37
CA HIS A 49 -9.70 3.45 -1.74
C HIS A 49 -9.29 4.01 -3.11
N LEU A 50 -10.22 4.08 -4.07
CA LEU A 50 -9.96 4.71 -5.37
C LEU A 50 -9.66 6.22 -5.23
N GLU A 51 -10.38 6.93 -4.37
CA GLU A 51 -10.09 8.33 -4.05
C GLU A 51 -8.74 8.50 -3.35
N PHE A 52 -8.40 7.59 -2.44
CA PHE A 52 -7.09 7.56 -1.79
C PHE A 52 -5.97 7.38 -2.81
N LYS A 53 -6.06 6.42 -3.74
CA LYS A 53 -5.05 6.21 -4.80
C LYS A 53 -4.81 7.46 -5.64
N LYS A 54 -5.88 8.19 -5.99
CA LYS A 54 -5.77 9.47 -6.72
C LYS A 54 -4.98 10.51 -5.93
N LYS A 55 -5.26 10.68 -4.63
CA LYS A 55 -4.53 11.61 -3.76
C LYS A 55 -3.07 11.18 -3.56
N ALA A 56 -2.84 9.89 -3.31
CA ALA A 56 -1.52 9.33 -3.06
C ALA A 56 -0.58 9.45 -4.28
N GLY A 57 -1.09 9.32 -5.51
CA GLY A 57 -0.29 9.47 -6.73
C GLY A 57 0.41 10.83 -6.89
N GLY A 58 -0.10 11.87 -6.21
CA GLY A 58 0.55 13.18 -6.17
C GLY A 58 1.87 13.19 -5.40
N ILE A 59 2.01 12.35 -4.36
CA ILE A 59 3.10 12.41 -3.37
C ILE A 59 3.96 11.15 -3.31
N VAL A 60 3.45 10.01 -3.76
CA VAL A 60 4.18 8.74 -3.76
C VAL A 60 5.08 8.65 -5.00
N GLN A 61 6.35 8.30 -4.78
CA GLN A 61 7.35 8.04 -5.82
C GLN A 61 7.32 6.58 -6.25
N ASN A 62 7.38 5.64 -5.29
CA ASN A 62 7.34 4.20 -5.56
C ASN A 62 6.38 3.51 -4.59
N VAL A 63 5.77 2.42 -5.08
CA VAL A 63 4.91 1.52 -4.30
C VAL A 63 5.43 0.10 -4.46
N ARG A 64 5.46 -0.65 -3.37
CA ARG A 64 5.62 -2.11 -3.40
C ARG A 64 4.48 -2.76 -2.65
N VAL A 65 3.87 -3.74 -3.29
CA VAL A 65 2.78 -4.52 -2.73
C VAL A 65 3.26 -5.96 -2.59
N VAL A 66 3.01 -6.56 -1.43
CA VAL A 66 3.28 -7.98 -1.17
C VAL A 66 2.01 -8.60 -0.59
N ASP A 67 1.51 -9.59 -1.29
CA ASP A 67 0.40 -10.43 -0.84
C ASP A 67 0.95 -11.79 -0.44
N TYR A 68 0.53 -12.30 0.71
CA TYR A 68 0.82 -13.68 1.10
C TYR A 68 -0.32 -14.28 1.91
N GLU A 69 -0.39 -15.61 1.87
CA GLU A 69 -1.28 -16.38 2.72
C GLU A 69 -0.53 -16.90 3.94
N MET A 70 -1.11 -16.72 5.12
CA MET A 70 -0.51 -17.19 6.36
C MET A 70 -0.38 -18.71 6.36
N GLY A 71 0.86 -19.21 6.42
CA GLY A 71 1.15 -20.65 6.51
C GLY A 71 1.32 -21.37 5.17
N ALA A 72 1.33 -20.64 4.04
CA ALA A 72 1.78 -21.15 2.75
C ALA A 72 3.29 -20.87 2.57
N PHE A 73 4.09 -21.91 2.32
CA PHE A 73 5.56 -21.85 2.20
C PHE A 73 6.03 -22.22 0.80
#